data_AF-A0A0F8VFD6-F1
#
_entry.id   AF-A0A0F8VFD6-F1
#
_cell.length_a   1.000
_cell.length_b   1.000
_cell.length_c   1.000
_cell.angle_alpha   90.00
_cell.angle_beta   90.00
_cell.angle_gamma   90.00
#
_symmetry.space_group_name_H-M   'P 1'
#
loop_
_entity.id
_entity.type
_entity.pdbx_description
1 polymer ?
#
loop_
_entity_poly.entity_id
_entity_poly.type
_entity_poly.pdbx_seq_one_letter_code
_entity_poly.pdbx_strand_id
1 'polypeptide(L)'
;VEHAKPSMSVFAEDEQAKEKWVQQCFEAMIENSAEYRRLVLDYFSKYYYVEKNEFDFKTLGDYYSYLNDNDIRSLKGDKVKSFGELYIANWLFYHGIDYHYEAPYKIAVKTIERSQYKPDFYLPEYDIYIEYYGIDEAGNTAPYIDKAQYHGAIDWKNTTHASNNTHCIALTYGQHKQGKLLSELEQALLSANIQTQILPVESLLESLKETGRITVLAALFSQLLSLYKAAYLTDADEVDVIKRSLDAKQTTQALALLKPIISNYNAYLQQRGEIDFEDMISKAISYVESGQFVSPWRYIMVDEFQDISHARARLVKALRDSRKGCSVFAVGD
;
A
#
# COMPACT_ATOMS: atom_id res chain seq x y z
N VAL A 1 -34.33 -23.12 7.26
CA VAL A 1 -34.47 -21.68 6.95
C VAL A 1 -34.62 -21.49 5.45
N GLU A 2 -33.58 -21.72 4.63
CA GLU A 2 -33.62 -21.35 3.20
C GLU A 2 -34.42 -22.26 2.25
N HIS A 3 -34.99 -23.38 2.70
CA HIS A 3 -35.84 -24.33 1.94
C HIS A 3 -35.27 -24.92 0.61
N ALA A 4 -34.16 -24.39 0.09
CA ALA A 4 -33.42 -24.85 -1.07
C ALA A 4 -31.91 -24.66 -0.82
N LYS A 5 -31.09 -25.40 -1.58
CA LYS A 5 -29.64 -25.22 -1.54
C LYS A 5 -29.29 -23.88 -2.21
N PRO A 6 -28.50 -23.00 -1.58
CA PRO A 6 -28.11 -21.75 -2.21
C PRO A 6 -27.20 -22.00 -3.42
N SER A 7 -27.26 -21.09 -4.38
CA SER A 7 -26.32 -21.06 -5.51
C SER A 7 -24.99 -20.49 -5.02
N MET A 8 -23.89 -21.24 -5.19
CA MET A 8 -22.56 -20.74 -4.88
C MET A 8 -22.07 -19.83 -6.01
N SER A 9 -21.47 -18.70 -5.66
CA SER A 9 -20.80 -17.85 -6.63
C SER A 9 -19.55 -18.53 -7.17
N VAL A 10 -19.25 -18.32 -8.46
CA VAL A 10 -17.97 -18.73 -9.05
C VAL A 10 -16.77 -18.11 -8.31
N PHE A 11 -16.96 -16.93 -7.69
CA PHE A 11 -15.92 -16.24 -6.92
C PHE A 11 -15.53 -16.95 -5.62
N ALA A 12 -16.39 -17.86 -5.13
CA ALA A 12 -16.06 -18.69 -3.98
C ALA A 12 -15.06 -19.81 -4.35
N GLU A 13 -15.09 -20.28 -5.60
CA GLU A 13 -14.30 -21.44 -6.05
C GLU A 13 -13.12 -21.04 -6.95
N ASP A 14 -13.17 -19.86 -7.57
CA ASP A 14 -12.15 -19.34 -8.48
C ASP A 14 -11.68 -17.95 -8.02
N GLU A 15 -10.51 -17.94 -7.38
CA GLU A 15 -9.88 -16.71 -6.89
C GLU A 15 -9.45 -15.76 -8.02
N GLN A 16 -9.04 -16.30 -9.18
CA GLN A 16 -8.66 -15.48 -10.32
C GLN A 16 -9.88 -14.78 -10.93
N ALA A 17 -11.02 -15.48 -11.00
CA ALA A 17 -12.28 -14.87 -11.44
C ALA A 17 -12.72 -13.73 -10.51
N LYS A 18 -12.58 -13.92 -9.19
CA LYS A 18 -12.87 -12.89 -8.19
C LYS A 18 -11.93 -11.69 -8.33
N GLU A 19 -10.63 -11.93 -8.43
CA GLU A 19 -9.63 -10.85 -8.58
C GLU A 19 -9.88 -10.03 -9.85
N LYS A 20 -10.17 -10.70 -10.98
CA LYS A 20 -10.54 -10.04 -12.23
C LYS A 20 -11.81 -9.19 -12.08
N TRP A 21 -12.83 -9.70 -11.38
CA TRP A 21 -14.04 -8.93 -11.12
C TRP A 21 -13.76 -7.71 -10.24
N VAL A 22 -12.95 -7.86 -9.19
CA VAL A 22 -12.56 -6.75 -8.31
C VAL A 22 -11.78 -5.69 -9.08
N GLN A 23 -10.85 -6.08 -9.95
CA GLN A 23 -10.14 -5.16 -10.83
C GLN A 23 -11.11 -4.38 -11.73
N GLN A 24 -12.03 -5.07 -12.40
CA GLN A 24 -13.02 -4.41 -13.25
C GLN A 24 -13.94 -3.46 -12.46
N CYS A 25 -14.37 -3.85 -11.26
CA CYS A 25 -15.14 -3.00 -10.38
C CYS A 25 -14.35 -1.75 -9.97
N PHE A 26 -13.08 -1.93 -9.58
CA PHE A 26 -12.21 -0.83 -9.17
C PHE A 26 -11.96 0.15 -10.31
N GLU A 27 -11.63 -0.35 -11.50
CA GLU A 27 -11.44 0.46 -12.70
C GLU A 27 -12.71 1.19 -13.12
N ALA A 28 -13.87 0.52 -13.10
CA ALA A 28 -15.16 1.15 -13.40
C ALA A 28 -15.50 2.27 -12.41
N MET A 29 -15.15 2.11 -11.13
CA MET A 29 -15.35 3.16 -10.13
C MET A 29 -14.44 4.37 -10.37
N ILE A 30 -13.18 4.12 -10.74
CA ILE A 30 -12.25 5.16 -11.17
C ILE A 30 -12.82 5.89 -12.41
N GLU A 31 -13.32 5.16 -13.40
CA GLU A 31 -13.82 5.79 -14.64
C GLU A 31 -15.09 6.62 -14.41
N ASN A 32 -16.02 6.13 -13.59
CA ASN A 32 -17.35 6.70 -13.47
C ASN A 32 -17.53 7.71 -12.32
N SER A 33 -16.55 7.87 -11.41
CA SER A 33 -16.66 8.77 -10.26
C SER A 33 -15.43 9.67 -10.09
N ALA A 34 -15.61 10.98 -10.31
CA ALA A 34 -14.55 11.97 -10.07
C ALA A 34 -14.11 12.03 -8.60
N GLU A 35 -15.04 11.81 -7.66
CA GLU A 35 -14.74 11.73 -6.24
C GLU A 35 -13.86 10.51 -5.93
N TYR A 36 -14.22 9.33 -6.46
CA TYR A 36 -13.44 8.12 -6.24
C TYR A 36 -12.05 8.20 -6.88
N ARG A 37 -11.93 8.82 -8.07
CA ARG A 37 -10.63 9.14 -8.69
C ARG A 37 -9.73 9.94 -7.76
N ARG A 38 -10.28 10.99 -7.15
CA ARG A 38 -9.53 11.82 -6.22
C ARG A 38 -9.07 11.02 -5.00
N LEU A 39 -9.93 10.16 -4.45
CA LEU A 39 -9.55 9.29 -3.32
C LEU A 39 -8.43 8.33 -3.70
N VAL A 40 -8.47 7.72 -4.88
CA VAL A 40 -7.42 6.81 -5.36
C VAL A 40 -6.10 7.55 -5.52
N LEU A 41 -6.10 8.74 -6.14
CA LEU A 41 -4.89 9.55 -6.29
C LEU A 41 -4.33 10.01 -4.93
N ASP A 42 -5.19 10.42 -4.00
CA ASP A 42 -4.79 10.81 -2.65
C ASP A 42 -4.16 9.62 -1.90
N TYR A 43 -4.73 8.43 -2.07
CA TYR A 43 -4.19 7.19 -1.52
C TYR A 43 -2.79 6.88 -2.07
N PHE A 44 -2.61 6.88 -3.40
CA PHE A 44 -1.30 6.68 -4.01
C PHE A 44 -0.26 7.73 -3.58
N SER A 45 -0.70 8.97 -3.40
CA SER A 45 0.17 10.09 -3.03
C SER A 45 0.65 10.04 -1.57
N LYS A 46 -0.24 9.68 -0.64
CA LYS A 46 0.00 9.90 0.81
C LYS A 46 -0.03 8.65 1.67
N TYR A 47 -0.70 7.60 1.21
CA TYR A 47 -1.08 6.47 2.05
C TYR A 47 -0.68 5.12 1.46
N TYR A 48 -0.09 5.07 0.28
CA TYR A 48 0.25 3.80 -0.36
C TYR A 48 1.32 3.02 0.42
N TYR A 49 2.26 3.73 1.05
CA TYR A 49 3.28 3.13 1.90
C TYR A 49 3.29 3.81 3.28
N VAL A 50 3.56 3.02 4.32
CA VAL A 50 3.81 3.55 5.66
C VAL A 50 5.29 3.91 5.76
N GLU A 51 5.60 5.19 5.91
CA GLU A 51 6.98 5.60 6.09
C GLU A 51 7.58 5.08 7.40
N LYS A 52 8.78 4.50 7.29
CA LYS A 52 9.64 4.21 8.44
C LYS A 52 10.90 5.03 8.34
N ASN A 53 11.25 5.63 9.48
CA ASN A 53 12.43 6.46 9.59
C ASN A 53 13.71 5.60 9.54
N GLU A 54 14.61 5.91 8.62
CA GLU A 54 15.89 5.20 8.46
C GLU A 54 16.78 5.23 9.73
N PHE A 55 16.60 6.25 10.58
CA PHE A 55 17.31 6.41 11.86
C PHE A 55 16.76 5.51 12.98
N ASP A 56 15.59 4.89 12.78
CA ASP A 56 14.99 3.98 13.77
C ASP A 56 15.55 2.54 13.62
N PHE A 57 16.32 2.27 12.57
CA PHE A 57 16.91 0.96 12.29
C PHE A 57 18.31 0.82 12.90
N LYS A 58 18.66 -0.40 13.32
CA LYS A 58 19.96 -0.70 13.92
C LYS A 58 21.06 -0.85 12.87
N THR A 59 20.71 -1.37 11.70
CA THR A 59 21.66 -1.61 10.61
C THR A 59 21.05 -1.21 9.26
N LEU A 60 21.91 -0.94 8.27
CA LEU A 60 21.49 -0.71 6.89
C LEU A 60 20.77 -1.92 6.30
N GLY A 61 21.17 -3.14 6.70
CA GLY A 61 20.55 -4.38 6.27
C GLY A 61 19.10 -4.52 6.74
N ASP A 62 18.80 -4.11 7.98
CA ASP A 62 17.44 -4.11 8.51
C ASP A 62 16.55 -3.13 7.74
N TYR A 63 17.09 -1.94 7.42
CA TYR A 63 16.37 -0.94 6.64
C TYR A 63 16.07 -1.43 5.22
N TYR A 64 17.05 -2.00 4.52
CA TYR A 64 16.82 -2.56 3.19
C TYR A 64 15.91 -3.78 3.21
N SER A 65 15.95 -4.61 4.26
CA SER A 65 14.99 -5.71 4.43
C SER A 65 13.57 -5.16 4.53
N TYR A 66 13.36 -4.10 5.32
CA TYR A 66 12.05 -3.43 5.38
C TYR A 66 11.58 -2.93 4.00
N LEU A 67 12.44 -2.24 3.23
CA LEU A 67 12.07 -1.77 1.89
C LEU A 67 11.75 -2.93 0.92
N ASN A 68 12.50 -4.02 1.02
CA ASN A 68 12.32 -5.21 0.18
C ASN A 68 11.04 -5.97 0.52
N ASP A 69 10.81 -6.23 1.80
CA ASP A 69 9.69 -7.02 2.31
C ASP A 69 8.34 -6.32 2.07
N ASN A 70 8.36 -4.99 1.98
CA ASN A 70 7.18 -4.17 1.67
C ASN A 70 7.13 -3.74 0.19
N ASP A 71 8.05 -4.24 -0.65
CA ASP A 71 8.20 -3.90 -2.07
C ASP A 71 8.03 -2.39 -2.35
N ILE A 72 8.76 -1.57 -1.59
CA ILE A 72 8.69 -0.11 -1.70
C ILE A 72 9.22 0.33 -3.06
N ARG A 73 8.37 1.01 -3.83
CA ARG A 73 8.68 1.40 -5.20
C ARG A 73 8.00 2.70 -5.61
N SER A 74 8.63 3.46 -6.51
CA SER A 74 8.03 4.66 -7.11
C SER A 74 6.77 4.31 -7.91
N LEU A 75 5.93 5.30 -8.19
CA LEU A 75 4.76 5.15 -9.06
C LEU A 75 5.15 4.73 -10.49
N LYS A 76 6.38 5.02 -10.92
CA LYS A 76 6.98 4.57 -12.20
C LYS A 76 7.48 3.11 -12.15
N GLY A 77 7.64 2.52 -10.96
CA GLY A 77 8.02 1.12 -10.77
C GLY A 77 9.44 0.91 -10.19
N ASP A 78 10.20 1.99 -10.00
CA ASP A 78 11.59 1.92 -9.54
C ASP A 78 11.67 1.44 -8.10
N LYS A 79 12.61 0.52 -7.84
CA LYS A 79 12.91 0.04 -6.50
C LYS A 79 13.87 1.02 -5.81
N VAL A 80 13.29 1.98 -5.11
CA VAL A 80 14.01 3.07 -4.45
C VAL A 80 14.73 2.62 -3.19
N LYS A 81 15.77 3.36 -2.77
CA LYS A 81 16.60 3.04 -1.60
C LYS A 81 16.24 3.83 -0.36
N SER A 82 15.34 4.79 -0.47
CA SER A 82 14.83 5.56 0.67
C SER A 82 13.43 6.11 0.41
N PHE A 83 12.73 6.52 1.48
CA PHE A 83 11.46 7.25 1.36
C PHE A 83 11.64 8.66 0.78
N GLY A 84 12.79 9.30 0.98
CA GLY A 84 13.08 10.58 0.33
C GLY A 84 13.14 10.44 -1.19
N GLU A 85 13.87 9.44 -1.68
CA GLU A 85 13.86 9.08 -3.11
C GLU A 85 12.46 8.71 -3.60
N LEU A 86 11.68 7.96 -2.83
CA LEU A 86 10.29 7.64 -3.16
C LEU A 86 9.46 8.91 -3.40
N TYR A 87 9.55 9.88 -2.50
CA TYR A 87 8.78 11.12 -2.60
C TYR A 87 9.24 11.98 -3.76
N ILE A 88 10.55 12.09 -4.02
CA ILE A 88 11.09 12.78 -5.20
C ILE A 88 10.58 12.10 -6.48
N ALA A 89 10.75 10.79 -6.59
CA ALA A 89 10.34 9.99 -7.74
C ALA A 89 8.84 10.14 -8.05
N ASN A 90 8.01 10.10 -7.01
CA ASN A 90 6.55 10.25 -7.14
C ASN A 90 6.17 11.70 -7.47
N TRP A 91 6.85 12.69 -6.90
CA TRP A 91 6.60 14.09 -7.22
C TRP A 91 6.93 14.39 -8.69
N LEU A 92 8.05 13.89 -9.20
CA LEU A 92 8.43 14.02 -10.62
C LEU A 92 7.38 13.35 -11.52
N PHE A 93 6.94 12.15 -11.15
CA PHE A 93 5.85 11.44 -11.83
C PHE A 93 4.56 12.28 -11.86
N TYR A 94 4.17 12.89 -10.74
CA TYR A 94 2.97 13.73 -10.68
C TYR A 94 3.06 14.98 -11.56
N HIS A 95 4.28 15.48 -11.83
CA HIS A 95 4.52 16.65 -12.67
C HIS A 95 4.83 16.28 -14.13
N GLY A 96 4.76 15.00 -14.49
CA GLY A 96 5.07 14.54 -15.85
C GLY A 96 6.53 14.75 -16.25
N ILE A 97 7.43 14.89 -15.27
CA ILE A 97 8.86 15.05 -15.51
C ILE A 97 9.47 13.67 -15.64
N ASP A 98 9.95 13.33 -16.83
CA ASP A 98 10.67 12.08 -17.03
C ASP A 98 12.00 12.07 -16.27
N TYR A 99 12.31 10.93 -15.69
CA TYR A 99 13.57 10.70 -14.97
C TYR A 99 14.06 9.28 -15.18
N HIS A 100 15.37 9.12 -15.12
CA HIS A 100 16.04 7.83 -15.05
C HIS A 100 16.63 7.65 -13.65
N TYR A 101 16.14 6.64 -12.92
CA TYR A 101 16.62 6.31 -11.58
C TYR A 101 17.96 5.57 -11.65
N GLU A 102 18.94 5.99 -10.84
CA GLU A 102 20.30 5.43 -10.79
C GLU A 102 20.98 5.21 -12.16
N ALA A 103 20.72 6.13 -13.10
CA ALA A 103 21.34 6.11 -14.41
C ALA A 103 22.86 6.40 -14.29
N PRO A 104 23.72 5.74 -15.07
CA PRO A 104 25.13 6.07 -15.11
C PRO A 104 25.33 7.55 -15.46
N TYR A 105 26.14 8.25 -14.66
CA TYR A 105 26.55 9.62 -14.94
C TYR A 105 27.18 9.69 -16.34
N LYS A 106 26.83 10.72 -17.12
CA LYS A 106 27.13 10.75 -18.55
C LYS A 106 28.62 10.83 -18.88
N ILE A 107 29.43 11.36 -17.96
CA ILE A 107 30.89 11.45 -18.10
C ILE A 107 31.54 10.30 -17.35
N ALA A 108 32.47 9.61 -18.01
CA ALA A 108 33.20 8.50 -17.42
C ALA A 108 34.11 9.00 -16.27
N VAL A 109 33.75 8.64 -15.05
CA VAL A 109 34.49 8.99 -13.82
C VAL A 109 34.91 7.74 -13.02
N LYS A 110 34.67 6.56 -13.59
CA LYS A 110 35.10 5.28 -13.05
C LYS A 110 36.63 5.23 -12.92
N THR A 111 37.11 4.80 -11.76
CA THR A 111 38.53 4.51 -11.51
C THR A 111 38.69 3.05 -11.05
N ILE A 112 39.92 2.66 -10.67
CA ILE A 112 40.16 1.36 -10.03
C ILE A 112 39.47 1.31 -8.66
N GLU A 113 39.41 2.43 -7.93
CA GLU A 113 38.80 2.48 -6.59
C GLU A 113 37.29 2.78 -6.61
N ARG A 114 36.75 3.34 -7.70
CA ARG A 114 35.34 3.78 -7.77
C ARG A 114 34.64 3.27 -9.02
N SER A 115 33.45 2.69 -8.84
CA SER A 115 32.54 2.38 -9.94
C SER A 115 32.08 3.66 -10.65
N GLN A 116 31.47 3.50 -11.83
CA GLN A 116 30.85 4.62 -12.52
C GLN A 116 29.80 5.25 -11.60
N TYR A 117 29.91 6.55 -11.39
CA TYR A 117 28.96 7.34 -10.60
C TYR A 117 27.54 7.18 -11.15
N LYS A 118 26.58 7.01 -10.25
CA LYS A 118 25.15 6.98 -10.51
C LYS A 118 24.47 7.94 -9.55
N PRO A 119 24.04 9.12 -10.01
CA PRO A 119 23.15 9.97 -9.22
C PRO A 119 21.80 9.29 -9.01
N ASP A 120 21.09 9.67 -7.95
CA ASP A 120 19.79 9.05 -7.62
C ASP A 120 18.79 9.25 -8.76
N PHE A 121 18.75 10.45 -9.35
CA PHE A 121 17.94 10.74 -10.52
C PHE A 121 18.70 11.52 -11.59
N TYR A 122 18.38 11.25 -12.85
CA TYR A 122 18.74 12.06 -13.99
C TYR A 122 17.49 12.46 -14.77
N LEU A 123 17.31 13.76 -15.04
CA LEU A 123 16.22 14.31 -15.85
C LEU A 123 16.76 14.56 -17.27
N PRO A 124 16.52 13.65 -18.23
CA PRO A 124 17.18 13.69 -19.53
C PRO A 124 16.79 14.90 -20.38
N GLU A 125 15.54 15.36 -20.29
CA GLU A 125 15.05 16.53 -21.03
C GLU A 125 15.76 17.83 -20.62
N TYR A 126 16.12 17.94 -19.34
CA TYR A 126 16.69 19.16 -18.76
C TYR A 126 18.20 19.07 -18.52
N ASP A 127 18.77 17.88 -18.70
CA ASP A 127 20.17 17.58 -18.37
C ASP A 127 20.54 17.91 -16.90
N ILE A 128 19.61 17.60 -15.99
CA ILE A 128 19.75 17.85 -14.54
C ILE A 128 19.89 16.55 -13.78
N TYR A 129 20.78 16.55 -12.79
CA TYR A 129 20.92 15.47 -11.82
C TYR A 129 20.24 15.84 -10.50
N ILE A 130 19.74 14.85 -9.77
CA ILE A 130 19.24 15.03 -8.40
C ILE A 130 19.92 13.99 -7.51
N GLU A 131 20.38 14.46 -6.35
CA GLU A 131 20.94 13.66 -5.27
C GLU A 131 20.11 13.88 -4.00
N TYR A 132 19.83 12.80 -3.28
CA TYR A 132 19.16 12.82 -1.97
C TYR A 132 20.10 12.25 -0.92
N TYR A 133 20.63 13.12 -0.07
CA TYR A 133 21.58 12.75 0.98
C TYR A 133 20.87 12.42 2.30
N GLY A 134 21.15 11.24 2.86
CA GLY A 134 20.66 10.77 4.16
C GLY A 134 21.32 11.48 5.36
N ILE A 135 21.40 12.82 5.30
CA ILE A 135 21.94 13.67 6.37
C ILE A 135 20.86 14.56 6.97
N ASP A 136 20.85 14.66 8.30
CA ASP A 136 19.99 15.59 9.03
C ASP A 136 20.47 17.06 8.94
N GLU A 137 19.78 17.96 9.61
CA GLU A 137 20.08 19.41 9.65
C GLU A 137 21.48 19.75 10.20
N ALA A 138 22.01 18.89 11.08
CA ALA A 138 23.35 19.03 11.65
C ALA A 138 24.39 18.21 10.86
N GLY A 139 24.01 17.69 9.69
CA GLY A 139 24.84 16.86 8.85
C GLY A 139 25.11 15.47 9.42
N ASN A 140 24.35 14.98 10.41
CA ASN A 140 24.52 13.62 10.92
C ASN A 140 23.88 12.61 9.97
N THR A 141 24.56 11.47 9.83
CA THR A 141 24.07 10.30 9.10
C THR A 141 23.32 9.36 10.06
N ALA A 142 22.65 8.35 9.51
CA ALA A 142 22.09 7.26 10.31
C ALA A 142 23.18 6.59 11.17
N PRO A 143 22.84 6.01 12.34
CA PRO A 143 23.83 5.52 13.32
C PRO A 143 24.79 4.44 12.80
N TYR A 144 24.38 3.71 11.77
CA TYR A 144 25.13 2.63 11.13
C TYR A 144 25.96 3.11 9.92
N ILE A 145 25.99 4.40 9.63
CA ILE A 145 26.75 5.02 8.53
C ILE A 145 27.91 5.82 9.13
N ASP A 146 29.13 5.57 8.66
CA ASP A 146 30.29 6.38 9.01
C ASP A 146 30.15 7.79 8.44
N LYS A 147 29.97 8.77 9.34
CA LYS A 147 29.73 10.16 8.99
C LYS A 147 30.87 10.74 8.13
N ALA A 148 32.13 10.51 8.49
CA ALA A 148 33.26 11.10 7.78
C ALA A 148 33.41 10.54 6.36
N GLN A 149 33.27 9.21 6.21
CA GLN A 149 33.28 8.55 4.92
C GLN A 149 32.11 9.03 4.03
N TYR A 150 30.92 9.17 4.60
CA TYR A 150 29.73 9.59 3.86
C TYR A 150 29.84 11.04 3.38
N HIS A 151 30.30 11.96 4.24
CA HIS A 151 30.57 13.35 3.83
C HIS A 151 31.66 13.43 2.75
N GLY A 152 32.72 12.64 2.86
CA GLY A 152 33.73 12.55 1.80
C GLY A 152 33.18 12.02 0.46
N ALA A 153 32.15 11.18 0.49
CA ALA A 153 31.45 10.75 -0.71
C ALA A 153 30.58 11.88 -1.32
N ILE A 154 29.88 12.65 -0.48
CA ILE A 154 29.12 13.84 -0.90
C ILE A 154 30.04 14.87 -1.55
N ASP A 155 31.15 15.21 -0.91
CA ASP A 155 32.12 16.18 -1.43
C ASP A 155 32.68 15.77 -2.78
N TRP A 156 32.96 14.47 -2.95
CA TRP A 156 33.41 13.92 -4.23
C TRP A 156 32.35 14.05 -5.34
N LYS A 157 31.07 13.77 -5.04
CA LYS A 157 29.96 13.95 -6.00
C LYS A 157 29.81 15.42 -6.40
N ASN A 158 29.81 16.32 -5.43
CA ASN A 158 29.72 17.77 -5.65
C ASN A 158 30.90 18.27 -6.51
N THR A 159 32.12 17.84 -6.19
CA THR A 159 33.33 18.19 -6.96
C THR A 159 33.28 17.63 -8.38
N THR A 160 32.74 16.42 -8.55
CA THR A 160 32.55 15.80 -9.86
C THR A 160 31.60 16.63 -10.72
N HIS A 161 30.46 17.07 -10.18
CA HIS A 161 29.54 17.92 -10.92
C HIS A 161 30.15 19.29 -11.27
N ALA A 162 30.87 19.92 -10.34
CA ALA A 162 31.52 21.20 -10.56
C ALA A 162 32.63 21.12 -11.62
N SER A 163 33.48 20.10 -11.57
CA SER A 163 34.61 19.92 -12.51
C SER A 163 34.15 19.64 -13.94
N ASN A 164 33.00 18.98 -14.08
CA ASN A 164 32.40 18.61 -15.36
C ASN A 164 31.31 19.59 -15.83
N ASN A 165 31.10 20.68 -15.09
CA ASN A 165 30.12 21.72 -15.39
C ASN A 165 28.70 21.16 -15.65
N THR A 166 28.27 20.22 -14.81
CA THR A 166 26.92 19.63 -14.87
C THR A 166 26.07 20.13 -13.71
N HIS A 167 24.78 20.30 -13.94
CA HIS A 167 23.86 20.80 -12.92
C HIS A 167 23.33 19.67 -12.03
N CYS A 168 23.48 19.80 -10.72
CA CYS A 168 22.96 18.85 -9.73
C CYS A 168 22.18 19.58 -8.65
N ILE A 169 20.95 19.13 -8.43
CA ILE A 169 20.11 19.54 -7.30
C ILE A 169 20.45 18.59 -6.15
N ALA A 170 20.89 19.14 -5.02
CA ALA A 170 21.17 18.38 -3.81
C ALA A 170 20.04 18.57 -2.79
N LEU A 171 19.40 17.47 -2.41
CA LEU A 171 18.37 17.41 -1.40
C LEU A 171 18.86 16.56 -0.22
N THR A 172 18.22 16.70 0.94
CA THR A 172 18.65 16.07 2.19
C THR A 172 17.49 15.54 3.02
N TYR A 173 17.80 14.57 3.86
CA TYR A 173 16.89 14.08 4.89
C TYR A 173 16.47 15.17 5.89
N GLY A 174 17.34 16.14 6.20
CA GLY A 174 16.99 17.29 7.04
C GLY A 174 15.79 18.08 6.48
N GLN A 175 15.80 18.37 5.17
CA GLN A 175 14.67 19.04 4.49
C GLN A 175 13.41 18.17 4.52
N HIS A 176 13.57 16.86 4.39
CA HIS A 176 12.47 15.92 4.46
C HIS A 176 11.81 15.91 5.84
N LYS A 177 12.59 15.83 6.93
CA LYS A 177 12.06 15.88 8.30
C LYS A 177 11.31 17.18 8.62
N GLN A 178 11.70 18.28 7.98
CA GLN A 178 11.01 19.57 8.11
C GLN A 178 9.75 19.69 7.24
N GLY A 179 9.44 18.68 6.41
CA GLY A 179 8.35 18.74 5.43
C GLY A 179 8.61 19.70 4.27
N LYS A 180 9.87 20.03 3.98
CA LYS A 180 10.28 21.00 2.95
C LYS A 180 10.85 20.37 1.69
N LEU A 181 11.15 19.06 1.71
CA LEU A 181 11.80 18.33 0.61
C LEU A 181 11.20 18.67 -0.78
N LEU A 182 9.89 18.52 -0.92
CA LEU A 182 9.21 18.70 -2.21
C LEU A 182 9.14 20.18 -2.62
N SER A 183 8.96 21.09 -1.67
CA SER A 183 9.00 22.53 -1.97
C SER A 183 10.40 22.99 -2.39
N GLU A 184 11.46 22.41 -1.80
CA GLU A 184 12.83 22.75 -2.19
C GLU A 184 13.20 22.16 -3.55
N LEU A 185 12.73 20.95 -3.86
CA LEU A 185 12.82 20.39 -5.21
C LEU A 185 12.14 21.30 -6.24
N GLU A 186 10.90 21.72 -5.97
CA GLU A 186 10.16 22.62 -6.86
C GLU A 186 10.88 23.95 -7.07
N GLN A 187 11.36 24.61 -6.00
CA GLN A 187 12.10 25.86 -6.12
C GLN A 187 13.42 25.71 -6.88
N ALA A 188 14.13 24.58 -6.72
CA ALA A 188 15.35 24.30 -7.46
C ALA A 188 15.09 24.13 -8.96
N LEU A 189 14.02 23.40 -9.33
CA LEU A 189 13.60 23.24 -10.72
C LEU A 189 13.15 24.57 -11.35
N LEU A 190 12.37 25.38 -10.62
CA LEU A 190 11.96 26.72 -11.05
C LEU A 190 13.17 27.64 -11.26
N SER A 191 14.17 27.57 -10.39
CA SER A 191 15.43 28.32 -10.53
C SER A 191 16.25 27.88 -11.75
N ALA A 192 16.05 26.65 -12.22
CA ALA A 192 16.59 26.14 -13.48
C ALA A 192 15.69 26.47 -14.70
N ASN A 193 14.67 27.32 -14.53
CA ASN A 193 13.66 27.68 -15.54
C ASN A 193 12.78 26.52 -16.03
N ILE A 194 12.60 25.49 -15.20
CA ILE A 194 11.70 24.38 -15.49
C ILE A 194 10.34 24.69 -14.91
N GLN A 195 9.33 24.76 -15.78
CA GLN A 195 7.96 24.93 -15.35
C GLN A 195 7.41 23.60 -14.85
N THR A 196 6.84 23.63 -13.65
CA THR A 196 6.28 22.46 -12.98
C THR A 196 4.76 22.63 -12.97
N GLN A 197 4.04 21.65 -13.52
CA GLN A 197 2.59 21.58 -13.42
C GLN A 197 2.18 20.15 -13.10
N ILE A 198 1.26 19.98 -12.17
CA ILE A 198 0.70 18.66 -11.88
C ILE A 198 -0.06 18.19 -13.12
N LEU A 199 0.18 16.95 -13.54
CA LEU A 199 -0.54 16.34 -14.65
C LEU A 199 -2.05 16.30 -14.36
N PRO A 200 -2.89 16.40 -15.40
CA PRO A 200 -4.31 16.17 -15.27
C PRO A 200 -4.60 14.82 -14.60
N VAL A 201 -5.69 14.75 -13.82
CA VAL A 201 -6.12 13.55 -13.10
C VAL A 201 -6.22 12.34 -14.02
N GLU A 202 -6.77 12.54 -15.22
CA GLU A 202 -6.94 11.52 -16.24
C GLU A 202 -5.59 10.95 -16.68
N SER A 203 -4.60 11.80 -16.95
CA SER A 203 -3.25 11.39 -17.35
C SER A 203 -2.53 10.65 -16.23
N LEU A 204 -2.68 11.09 -14.97
CA LEU A 204 -2.10 10.38 -13.83
C LEU A 204 -2.66 8.98 -13.67
N LEU A 205 -3.97 8.81 -13.87
CA LEU A 205 -4.63 7.51 -13.78
C LEU A 205 -4.22 6.59 -14.91
N GLU A 206 -4.07 7.11 -16.13
CA GLU A 206 -3.55 6.36 -17.26
C GLU A 206 -2.12 5.87 -16.97
N SER A 207 -1.24 6.76 -16.51
CA SER A 207 0.13 6.37 -16.11
C SER A 207 0.14 5.33 -14.98
N LEU A 208 -0.74 5.44 -13.97
CA LEU A 208 -0.86 4.44 -12.89
C LEU A 208 -1.39 3.08 -13.40
N LYS A 209 -2.25 3.08 -14.42
CA LYS A 209 -2.70 1.86 -15.08
C LYS A 209 -1.54 1.23 -15.87
N GLU A 210 -0.82 2.02 -16.66
CA GLU A 210 0.33 1.56 -17.46
C GLU A 210 1.46 0.99 -16.61
N THR A 211 1.74 1.58 -15.44
CA THR A 211 2.76 1.06 -14.51
C THR A 211 2.27 -0.15 -13.69
N GLY A 212 1.02 -0.60 -13.90
CA GLY A 212 0.43 -1.76 -13.22
C GLY A 212 0.02 -1.49 -11.77
N ARG A 213 0.12 -0.24 -11.28
CA ARG A 213 -0.17 0.11 -9.88
C ARG A 213 -1.65 -0.09 -9.52
N ILE A 214 -2.54 0.22 -10.45
CA ILE A 214 -3.97 -0.05 -10.29
C ILE A 214 -4.24 -1.55 -10.11
N THR A 215 -3.58 -2.40 -10.92
CA THR A 215 -3.73 -3.86 -10.84
C THR A 215 -3.21 -4.40 -9.50
N VAL A 216 -2.03 -3.96 -9.05
CA VAL A 216 -1.48 -4.38 -7.74
C VAL A 216 -2.43 -4.00 -6.60
N LEU A 217 -2.99 -2.78 -6.63
CA LEU A 217 -3.94 -2.33 -5.60
C LEU A 217 -5.28 -3.10 -5.67
N ALA A 218 -5.75 -3.43 -6.87
CA ALA A 218 -6.95 -4.26 -7.05
C ALA A 218 -6.78 -5.67 -6.48
N ALA A 219 -5.62 -6.30 -6.70
CA ALA A 219 -5.28 -7.60 -6.14
C ALA A 219 -5.28 -7.57 -4.60
N LEU A 220 -4.70 -6.52 -4.01
CA LEU A 220 -4.77 -6.30 -2.56
C LEU A 220 -6.22 -6.13 -2.08
N PHE A 221 -7.05 -5.37 -2.80
CA PHE A 221 -8.47 -5.24 -2.44
C PHE A 221 -9.25 -6.55 -2.57
N SER A 222 -8.92 -7.43 -3.52
CA SER A 222 -9.52 -8.77 -3.61
C SER A 222 -9.25 -9.61 -2.35
N GLN A 223 -8.01 -9.58 -1.86
CA GLN A 223 -7.62 -10.25 -0.62
C GLN A 223 -8.32 -9.62 0.59
N LEU A 224 -8.27 -8.29 0.71
CA LEU A 224 -8.89 -7.55 1.81
C LEU A 224 -10.42 -7.71 1.85
N LEU A 225 -11.09 -7.78 0.70
CA LEU A 225 -12.54 -8.03 0.62
C LEU A 225 -12.89 -9.36 1.30
N SER A 226 -12.11 -10.41 1.01
CA SER A 226 -12.34 -11.74 1.59
C SER A 226 -12.12 -11.73 3.10
N LEU A 227 -11.01 -11.11 3.55
CA LEU A 227 -10.71 -10.95 4.97
C LEU A 227 -11.77 -10.13 5.71
N TYR A 228 -12.23 -9.03 5.10
CA TYR A 228 -13.24 -8.16 5.68
C TYR A 228 -14.58 -8.89 5.85
N LYS A 229 -15.04 -9.62 4.82
CA LYS A 229 -16.24 -10.44 4.89
C LYS A 229 -16.11 -11.55 5.93
N ALA A 230 -14.98 -12.25 5.96
CA ALA A 230 -14.72 -13.33 6.91
C ALA A 230 -14.66 -12.87 8.37
N ALA A 231 -14.22 -11.63 8.60
CA ALA A 231 -14.15 -11.07 9.95
C ALA A 231 -15.54 -10.79 10.55
N TYR A 232 -16.56 -10.56 9.69
CA TYR A 232 -17.94 -10.28 10.09
C TYR A 232 -18.06 -9.22 11.19
N LEU A 233 -17.36 -8.10 10.95
CA LEU A 233 -17.18 -6.99 11.89
C LEU A 233 -18.48 -6.21 12.09
N THR A 234 -18.71 -5.76 13.32
CA THR A 234 -19.63 -4.64 13.59
C THR A 234 -18.92 -3.30 13.37
N ASP A 235 -19.68 -2.20 13.32
CA ASP A 235 -19.09 -0.85 13.23
C ASP A 235 -18.11 -0.57 14.38
N ALA A 236 -18.38 -1.08 15.58
CA ALA A 236 -17.49 -0.95 16.73
C ALA A 236 -16.19 -1.76 16.55
N ASP A 237 -16.30 -2.99 16.02
CA ASP A 237 -15.14 -3.83 15.76
C ASP A 237 -14.24 -3.19 14.68
N GLU A 238 -14.82 -2.61 13.63
CA GLU A 238 -14.05 -1.93 12.58
C GLU A 238 -13.26 -0.74 13.14
N VAL A 239 -13.89 0.08 13.98
CA VAL A 239 -13.22 1.19 14.67
C VAL A 239 -12.04 0.69 15.50
N ASP A 240 -12.19 -0.43 16.19
CA ASP A 240 -11.12 -1.02 16.98
C ASP A 240 -10.01 -1.63 16.12
N VAL A 241 -10.33 -2.24 14.98
CA VAL A 241 -9.36 -2.71 13.98
C VAL A 241 -8.52 -1.54 13.45
N ILE A 242 -9.16 -0.42 13.08
CA ILE A 242 -8.47 0.78 12.62
C ILE A 242 -7.53 1.31 13.70
N LYS A 243 -7.99 1.42 14.95
CA LYS A 243 -7.17 1.93 16.07
C LYS A 243 -5.96 1.05 16.39
N ARG A 244 -6.08 -0.27 16.19
CA ARG A 244 -5.01 -1.24 16.48
C ARG A 244 -4.07 -1.47 15.31
N SER A 245 -4.39 -0.94 14.12
CA SER A 245 -3.53 -1.05 12.95
C SER A 245 -2.19 -0.32 13.13
N LEU A 246 -1.18 -0.71 12.33
CA LEU A 246 0.14 -0.07 12.34
C LEU A 246 0.06 1.43 11.99
N ASP A 247 -0.83 1.78 11.06
CA ASP A 247 -1.16 3.16 10.73
C ASP A 247 -2.67 3.31 10.53
N ALA A 248 -3.32 3.96 11.49
CA ALA A 248 -4.76 4.17 11.50
C ALA A 248 -5.25 5.05 10.34
N LYS A 249 -4.43 6.00 9.88
CA LYS A 249 -4.82 6.90 8.78
C LYS A 249 -4.79 6.14 7.46
N GLN A 250 -3.71 5.43 7.16
CA GLN A 250 -3.61 4.57 5.98
C GLN A 250 -4.75 3.55 5.97
N THR A 251 -4.98 2.86 7.07
CA THR A 251 -6.05 1.85 7.17
C THR A 251 -7.42 2.45 6.91
N THR A 252 -7.69 3.64 7.46
CA THR A 252 -8.94 4.37 7.20
C THR A 252 -9.11 4.70 5.71
N GLN A 253 -8.05 5.18 5.05
CA GLN A 253 -8.10 5.54 3.63
C GLN A 253 -8.21 4.31 2.72
N ALA A 254 -7.54 3.22 3.07
CA ALA A 254 -7.69 1.94 2.37
C ALA A 254 -9.12 1.40 2.47
N LEU A 255 -9.74 1.47 3.66
CA LEU A 255 -11.14 1.07 3.86
C LEU A 255 -12.12 1.99 3.12
N ALA A 256 -11.83 3.29 3.01
CA ALA A 256 -12.64 4.21 2.23
C ALA A 256 -12.68 3.83 0.74
N LEU A 257 -11.58 3.29 0.20
CA LEU A 257 -11.53 2.76 -1.17
C LEU A 257 -12.18 1.37 -1.28
N LEU A 258 -11.99 0.51 -0.29
CA LEU A 258 -12.47 -0.87 -0.30
C LEU A 258 -14.00 -0.99 -0.08
N LYS A 259 -14.59 -0.19 0.81
CA LYS A 259 -16.01 -0.31 1.19
C LYS A 259 -16.97 -0.23 0.00
N PRO A 260 -16.82 0.71 -0.95
CA PRO A 260 -17.65 0.71 -2.14
C PRO A 260 -17.50 -0.55 -3.01
N ILE A 261 -16.29 -1.13 -3.10
CA ILE A 261 -16.05 -2.39 -3.82
C ILE A 261 -16.82 -3.53 -3.13
N ILE A 262 -16.78 -3.60 -1.78
CA ILE A 262 -17.55 -4.57 -1.00
C ILE A 262 -19.06 -4.39 -1.24
N SER A 263 -19.56 -3.16 -1.26
CA SER A 263 -20.97 -2.88 -1.55
C SER A 263 -21.38 -3.38 -2.94
N ASN A 264 -20.58 -3.11 -3.97
CA ASN A 264 -20.83 -3.58 -5.33
C ASN A 264 -20.75 -5.11 -5.43
N TYR A 265 -19.81 -5.73 -4.72
CA TYR A 265 -19.64 -7.17 -4.72
C TYR A 265 -20.84 -7.88 -4.10
N ASN A 266 -21.30 -7.40 -2.93
CA ASN A 266 -22.49 -7.95 -2.29
C ASN A 266 -23.76 -7.72 -3.13
N ALA A 267 -23.89 -6.55 -3.78
CA ALA A 267 -25.00 -6.29 -4.69
C ALA A 267 -24.99 -7.22 -5.90
N TYR A 268 -23.80 -7.51 -6.46
CA TYR A 268 -23.63 -8.44 -7.57
C TYR A 268 -24.06 -9.87 -7.19
N LEU A 269 -23.65 -10.36 -6.01
CA LEU A 269 -24.08 -11.66 -5.51
C LEU A 269 -25.59 -11.72 -5.28
N GLN A 270 -26.15 -10.68 -4.65
CA GLN A 270 -27.58 -10.58 -4.38
C GLN A 270 -28.42 -10.59 -5.67
N GLN A 271 -27.99 -9.82 -6.69
CA GLN A 271 -28.70 -9.75 -7.97
C GLN A 271 -28.76 -11.10 -8.67
N ARG A 272 -27.73 -11.93 -8.50
CA ARG A 272 -27.63 -13.27 -9.09
C ARG A 272 -28.26 -14.36 -8.21
N GLY A 273 -28.70 -14.02 -6.99
CA GLY A 273 -29.16 -15.00 -6.01
C GLY A 273 -28.05 -15.97 -5.59
N GLU A 274 -26.79 -15.53 -5.67
CA GLU A 274 -25.61 -16.30 -5.31
C GLU A 274 -25.11 -15.91 -3.91
N ILE A 275 -24.30 -16.79 -3.30
CA ILE A 275 -23.56 -16.50 -2.06
C ILE A 275 -22.12 -17.01 -2.17
N ASP A 276 -21.21 -16.43 -1.39
CA ASP A 276 -19.88 -16.99 -1.14
C ASP A 276 -19.81 -17.75 0.20
N PHE A 277 -18.61 -18.24 0.56
CA PHE A 277 -18.41 -18.99 1.79
C PHE A 277 -18.59 -18.10 3.04
N GLU A 278 -18.15 -16.84 2.99
CA GLU A 278 -18.30 -15.88 4.07
C GLU A 278 -19.78 -15.51 4.30
N ASP A 279 -20.56 -15.36 3.22
CA ASP A 279 -22.01 -15.16 3.26
C ASP A 279 -22.72 -16.36 3.89
N MET A 280 -22.27 -17.58 3.62
CA MET A 280 -22.85 -18.79 4.22
C MET A 280 -22.72 -18.78 5.75
N ILE A 281 -21.54 -18.42 6.25
CA ILE A 281 -21.28 -18.35 7.70
C ILE A 281 -22.06 -17.19 8.34
N SER A 282 -22.01 -16.00 7.76
CA SER A 282 -22.70 -14.83 8.29
C SER A 282 -24.22 -14.99 8.31
N LYS A 283 -24.82 -15.55 7.25
CA LYS A 283 -26.26 -15.90 7.22
C LYS A 283 -26.61 -16.93 8.29
N ALA A 284 -25.79 -17.98 8.45
CA ALA A 284 -26.02 -18.98 9.49
C ALA A 284 -26.01 -18.35 10.89
N ILE A 285 -25.05 -17.46 11.18
CA ILE A 285 -25.02 -16.69 12.43
C ILE A 285 -26.31 -15.89 12.60
N SER A 286 -26.73 -15.15 11.57
CA SER A 286 -27.95 -14.34 11.60
C SER A 286 -29.21 -15.17 11.89
N TYR A 287 -29.35 -16.35 11.27
CA TYR A 287 -30.50 -17.23 11.53
C TYR A 287 -30.55 -17.75 12.96
N VAL A 288 -29.38 -18.06 13.54
CA VAL A 288 -29.29 -18.53 14.91
C VAL A 288 -29.58 -17.38 15.89
N GLU A 289 -28.93 -16.23 15.70
CA GLU A 289 -29.08 -15.06 16.58
C GLU A 289 -30.48 -14.45 16.53
N SER A 290 -31.16 -14.50 15.37
CA SER A 290 -32.56 -14.06 15.22
C SER A 290 -33.59 -15.10 15.67
N GLY A 291 -33.17 -16.32 16.03
CA GLY A 291 -34.05 -17.41 16.43
C GLY A 291 -34.80 -18.10 15.27
N GLN A 292 -34.54 -17.72 14.02
CA GLN A 292 -35.07 -18.43 12.84
C GLN A 292 -34.57 -19.87 12.75
N PHE A 293 -33.38 -20.13 13.30
CA PHE A 293 -32.86 -21.46 13.53
C PHE A 293 -32.57 -21.65 15.02
N VAL A 294 -33.14 -22.69 15.60
CA VAL A 294 -32.83 -23.11 16.98
C VAL A 294 -32.01 -24.39 16.90
N SER A 295 -30.83 -24.38 17.52
CA SER A 295 -29.94 -25.54 17.53
C SER A 295 -30.62 -26.76 18.19
N PRO A 296 -30.78 -27.89 17.49
CA PRO A 296 -31.33 -29.11 18.10
C PRO A 296 -30.30 -29.81 19.00
N TRP A 297 -29.01 -29.46 18.87
CA TRP A 297 -27.91 -30.16 19.50
C TRP A 297 -27.68 -29.71 20.94
N ARG A 298 -27.49 -30.68 21.84
CA ARG A 298 -27.14 -30.44 23.25
C ARG A 298 -25.63 -30.41 23.50
N TYR A 299 -24.87 -31.10 22.66
CA TYR A 299 -23.42 -31.17 22.75
C TYR A 299 -22.85 -30.83 21.38
N ILE A 300 -21.97 -29.83 21.32
CA ILE A 300 -21.27 -29.40 20.11
C ILE A 300 -19.79 -29.70 20.34
N MET A 301 -19.22 -30.56 19.49
CA MET A 301 -17.79 -30.85 19.51
C MET A 301 -17.11 -30.10 18.37
N VAL A 302 -16.05 -29.36 18.68
CA VAL A 302 -15.22 -28.66 17.69
C VAL A 302 -13.81 -29.21 17.81
N ASP A 303 -13.34 -29.81 16.73
CA ASP A 303 -11.96 -30.25 16.58
C ASP A 303 -11.12 -29.15 15.92
N GLU A 304 -9.80 -29.19 16.07
CA GLU A 304 -8.84 -28.19 15.54
C GLU A 304 -9.22 -26.74 15.89
N PHE A 305 -9.62 -26.51 17.15
CA PHE A 305 -10.12 -25.21 17.60
C PHE A 305 -9.06 -24.09 17.54
N GLN A 306 -7.77 -24.44 17.57
CA GLN A 306 -6.66 -23.49 17.44
C GLN A 306 -6.66 -22.76 16.09
N ASP A 307 -7.24 -23.35 15.03
CA ASP A 307 -7.30 -22.78 13.68
C ASP A 307 -8.64 -22.07 13.39
N ILE A 308 -9.52 -21.91 14.39
CA ILE A 308 -10.86 -21.37 14.17
C ILE A 308 -10.85 -19.86 13.90
N SER A 309 -11.55 -19.42 12.86
CA SER A 309 -11.76 -17.99 12.60
C SER A 309 -12.77 -17.39 13.57
N HIS A 310 -12.70 -16.06 13.78
CA HIS A 310 -13.61 -15.34 14.67
C HIS A 310 -15.09 -15.55 14.32
N ALA A 311 -15.45 -15.49 13.03
CA ALA A 311 -16.84 -15.72 12.59
C ALA A 311 -17.31 -17.17 12.87
N ARG A 312 -16.45 -18.17 12.67
CA ARG A 312 -16.78 -19.57 12.99
C ARG A 312 -16.94 -19.78 14.49
N ALA A 313 -16.08 -19.19 15.31
CA ALA A 313 -16.21 -19.21 16.76
C ALA A 313 -17.51 -18.53 17.23
N ARG A 314 -17.88 -17.40 16.61
CA ARG A 314 -19.16 -16.71 16.85
C ARG A 314 -20.35 -17.60 16.49
N LEU A 315 -20.31 -18.33 15.37
CA LEU A 315 -21.36 -19.28 15.00
C LEU A 315 -21.51 -20.40 16.04
N VAL A 316 -20.41 -21.01 16.48
CA VAL A 316 -20.43 -22.05 17.54
C VAL A 316 -21.03 -21.49 18.83
N LYS A 317 -20.63 -20.28 19.22
CA LYS A 317 -21.18 -19.58 20.38
C LYS A 317 -22.68 -19.33 20.24
N ALA A 318 -23.13 -18.81 19.10
CA ALA A 318 -24.54 -18.56 18.82
C ALA A 318 -25.36 -19.86 18.88
N LEU A 319 -24.85 -20.95 18.31
CA LEU A 319 -25.50 -22.26 18.35
C LEU A 319 -25.68 -22.76 19.79
N ARG A 320 -24.63 -22.65 20.61
CA ARG A 320 -24.69 -22.97 22.05
C ARG A 320 -25.73 -22.12 22.77
N ASP A 321 -25.71 -20.81 22.54
CA ASP A 321 -26.55 -19.85 23.27
C ASP A 321 -28.03 -19.91 22.87
N SER A 322 -28.34 -20.43 21.67
CA SER A 322 -29.72 -20.62 21.20
C SER A 322 -30.56 -21.58 22.06
N ARG A 323 -29.93 -22.39 22.94
CA ARG A 323 -30.63 -23.33 23.82
C ARG A 323 -29.96 -23.49 25.19
N LYS A 324 -30.75 -23.37 26.26
CA LYS A 324 -30.29 -23.65 27.63
C LYS A 324 -29.81 -25.10 27.78
N GLY A 325 -28.70 -25.30 28.49
CA GLY A 325 -28.14 -26.61 28.77
C GLY A 325 -27.38 -27.24 27.60
N CYS A 326 -27.06 -26.45 26.57
CA CYS A 326 -26.10 -26.83 25.53
C CYS A 326 -24.66 -26.66 26.04
N SER A 327 -23.76 -27.53 25.62
CA SER A 327 -22.33 -27.48 25.98
C SER A 327 -21.46 -27.61 24.74
N VAL A 328 -20.36 -26.85 24.73
CA VAL A 328 -19.33 -26.92 23.68
C VAL A 328 -18.11 -27.61 24.27
N PHE A 329 -17.60 -28.63 23.57
CA PHE A 329 -16.32 -29.25 23.83
C PHE A 329 -15.39 -28.93 22.66
N ALA A 330 -14.32 -28.21 22.92
CA ALA A 330 -13.35 -27.80 21.91
C ALA A 330 -12.02 -28.51 22.16
N VAL A 331 -11.43 -29.07 21.11
CA VAL A 331 -10.13 -29.74 21.11
C VAL A 331 -9.21 -28.98 20.17
N GLY A 332 -7.97 -28.79 20.58
CA GLY A 332 -6.93 -28.12 19.81
C GLY A 332 -5.63 -28.05 20.58
N ASP A 333 -4.53 -27.85 19.85
CA ASP A 333 -3.16 -27.77 20.40
C ASP A 333 -2.84 -26.46 21.12
#